data_AF-A0A2W2AG39-F1
#
_entry.id   AF-A0A2W2AG39-F1
#
_cell.length_a   1.000
_cell.length_b   1.000
_cell.length_c   1.000
_cell.angle_alpha   90.00
_cell.angle_beta   90.00
_cell.angle_gamma   90.00
#
_symmetry.space_group_name_H-M   'P 1'
#
loop_
_entity.id
_entity.type
_entity.pdbx_description
1 polymer ?
#
loop_
_entity_poly.entity_id
_entity_poly.type
_entity_poly.pdbx_seq_one_letter_code
_entity_poly.pdbx_strand_id
1 'polypeptide(L)'
;MTTELTAAEFKEILEDETLINQDDLKMFRAFFTLDKHKGSTKTIVEMTGLRQINNRPYLIAKRIEKKRGVEFEYLIGNDDGKNMYWSLFFIGQKESNGFTWQLKPNLITALKSQL
;
A
#
# COMPACT_ATOMS: atom_id res chain seq x y z
N MET A 1 16.98 -6.56 -8.37
CA MET A 1 15.53 -6.32 -8.21
C MET A 1 15.17 -6.71 -6.79
N THR A 2 14.41 -5.88 -6.07
CA THR A 2 14.00 -6.16 -4.68
C THR A 2 12.55 -6.64 -4.68
N THR A 3 12.28 -7.74 -3.99
CA THR A 3 10.95 -8.36 -3.93
C THR A 3 10.09 -7.84 -2.80
N GLU A 4 10.69 -7.40 -1.69
CA GLU A 4 9.96 -6.98 -0.50
C GLU A 4 10.75 -5.99 0.36
N LEU A 5 10.04 -5.01 0.92
CA LEU A 5 10.59 -4.06 1.91
C LEU A 5 10.49 -4.66 3.32
N THR A 6 11.51 -4.46 4.14
CA THR A 6 11.45 -4.80 5.57
C THR A 6 10.55 -3.82 6.34
N ALA A 7 10.17 -4.18 7.56
CA ALA A 7 9.43 -3.26 8.44
C ALA A 7 10.22 -1.98 8.76
N ALA A 8 11.55 -2.09 8.91
CA ALA A 8 12.42 -0.93 9.13
C ALA A 8 12.42 0.01 7.93
N GLU A 9 12.55 -0.53 6.72
CA GLU A 9 12.48 0.28 5.50
C GLU A 9 11.11 0.92 5.30
N PHE A 10 10.02 0.20 5.60
CA PHE A 10 8.69 0.80 5.58
C PHE A 10 8.56 1.92 6.61
N LYS A 11 9.14 1.78 7.79
CA LYS A 11 9.13 2.84 8.81
C LYS A 11 9.81 4.10 8.27
N GLU A 12 11.01 3.98 7.71
CA GLU A 12 11.71 5.10 7.08
C GLU A 12 10.87 5.75 5.97
N ILE A 13 10.22 4.93 5.12
CA ILE A 13 9.35 5.43 4.05
C ILE A 13 8.14 6.19 4.61
N LEU A 14 7.49 5.67 5.65
CA LEU A 14 6.32 6.27 6.27
C LEU A 14 6.64 7.58 7.02
N GLU A 15 7.88 7.77 7.45
CA GLU A 15 8.37 8.99 8.11
C GLU A 15 8.89 10.03 7.11
N ASP A 16 9.10 9.65 5.85
CA ASP A 16 9.64 10.50 4.80
C ASP A 16 8.52 11.22 4.03
N GLU A 17 8.28 12.49 4.36
CA GLU A 17 7.22 13.31 3.75
C GLU A 17 7.36 13.52 2.23
N THR A 18 8.56 13.29 1.68
CA THR A 18 8.78 13.35 0.22
C THR A 18 8.30 12.08 -0.49
N LEU A 19 8.15 10.98 0.24
CA LEU A 19 7.65 9.70 -0.25
C LEU A 19 6.17 9.47 0.10
N ILE A 20 5.77 9.83 1.31
CA ILE A 20 4.42 9.62 1.85
C ILE A 20 3.83 10.96 2.28
N ASN A 21 2.76 11.39 1.60
CA ASN A 21 2.01 12.56 2.05
C ASN A 21 0.93 12.18 3.08
N GLN A 22 0.29 13.19 3.66
CA GLN A 22 -0.74 13.00 4.69
C GLN A 22 -1.92 12.13 4.23
N ASP A 23 -2.32 12.23 2.96
CA ASP A 23 -3.41 11.40 2.45
C ASP A 23 -2.98 9.93 2.24
N ASP A 24 -1.74 9.69 1.82
CA ASP A 24 -1.19 8.34 1.69
C ASP A 24 -1.11 7.68 3.07
N LEU A 25 -0.64 8.43 4.08
CA LEU A 25 -0.62 7.98 5.46
C LEU A 25 -2.04 7.74 6.00
N LYS A 26 -3.00 8.63 5.67
CA LYS A 26 -4.42 8.47 6.03
C LYS A 26 -5.01 7.19 5.43
N MET A 27 -4.69 6.86 4.18
CA MET A 27 -5.09 5.61 3.55
C MET A 27 -4.52 4.39 4.29
N PHE A 28 -3.21 4.36 4.56
CA PHE A 28 -2.59 3.23 5.27
C PHE A 28 -3.12 3.07 6.70
N ARG A 29 -3.30 4.19 7.43
CA ARG A 29 -3.89 4.18 8.77
C ARG A 29 -5.34 3.70 8.77
N ALA A 30 -6.15 4.09 7.78
CA ALA A 30 -7.51 3.60 7.66
C ALA A 30 -7.55 2.06 7.51
N PHE A 31 -6.73 1.49 6.62
CA PHE A 31 -6.60 0.04 6.55
C PHE A 31 -6.11 -0.57 7.87
N PHE A 32 -5.13 0.05 8.53
CA PHE A 32 -4.61 -0.43 9.80
C PHE A 32 -5.69 -0.52 10.90
N THR A 33 -6.67 0.38 10.91
CA THR A 33 -7.75 0.36 11.91
C THR A 33 -8.86 -0.68 11.65
N LEU A 34 -8.91 -1.26 10.45
CA LEU A 34 -9.91 -2.29 10.12
C LEU A 34 -9.57 -3.65 10.73
N ASP A 35 -10.60 -4.48 10.94
CA ASP A 35 -10.40 -5.86 11.36
C ASP A 35 -9.43 -6.59 10.40
N LYS A 36 -8.45 -7.30 10.98
CA LYS A 36 -7.36 -7.98 10.28
C LYS A 36 -6.57 -7.10 9.29
N HIS A 37 -6.67 -5.78 9.43
CA HIS A 37 -6.10 -4.80 8.52
C HIS A 37 -6.56 -4.97 7.06
N LYS A 38 -7.80 -5.46 6.87
CA LYS A 38 -8.39 -5.84 5.57
C LYS A 38 -9.65 -5.04 5.28
N GLY A 39 -9.80 -4.57 4.04
CA GLY A 39 -10.98 -3.80 3.62
C GLY A 39 -11.13 -3.64 2.12
N SER A 40 -12.30 -3.17 1.69
CA SER A 40 -12.53 -2.76 0.30
C SER A 40 -12.06 -1.31 0.08
N THR A 41 -11.79 -0.93 -1.17
CA THR A 41 -11.50 0.47 -1.51
C THR A 41 -12.65 1.40 -1.16
N LYS A 42 -13.90 0.94 -1.33
CA LYS A 42 -15.11 1.66 -0.95
C LYS A 42 -15.10 2.01 0.54
N THR A 43 -14.81 1.03 1.41
CA THR A 43 -14.72 1.23 2.86
C THR A 43 -13.69 2.30 3.22
N ILE A 44 -12.52 2.28 2.57
CA ILE A 44 -11.48 3.29 2.82
C ILE A 44 -11.90 4.68 2.36
N VAL A 45 -12.58 4.79 1.22
CA VAL A 45 -13.13 6.07 0.74
C VAL A 45 -14.16 6.61 1.73
N GLU A 46 -15.06 5.77 2.25
CA GLU A 46 -16.06 6.15 3.24
C GLU A 46 -15.43 6.62 4.56
N MET A 47 -14.38 5.94 5.03
CA MET A 47 -13.68 6.32 6.27
C MET A 47 -12.85 7.60 6.15
N THR A 48 -12.28 7.86 4.97
CA THR A 48 -11.23 8.90 4.82
C THR A 48 -11.67 10.10 4.00
N GLY A 49 -12.73 9.97 3.19
CA GLY A 49 -13.11 10.95 2.18
C GLY A 49 -12.13 11.07 1.00
N LEU A 50 -11.11 10.22 0.95
CA LEU A 50 -10.09 10.25 -0.11
C LEU A 50 -10.69 9.83 -1.44
N ARG A 51 -10.26 10.50 -2.52
CA ARG A 51 -10.58 10.12 -3.89
C ARG A 51 -9.41 9.37 -4.52
N GLN A 52 -9.70 8.59 -5.57
CA GLN A 52 -8.67 7.93 -6.41
C GLN A 52 -7.73 6.97 -5.65
N ILE A 53 -8.23 6.26 -4.63
CA ILE A 53 -7.45 5.29 -3.83
C ILE A 53 -6.70 4.28 -4.72
N ASN A 54 -7.32 3.80 -5.81
CA ASN A 54 -6.72 2.77 -6.67
C ASN A 54 -5.38 3.17 -7.31
N ASN A 55 -5.15 4.47 -7.56
CA ASN A 55 -3.91 4.94 -8.19
C ASN A 55 -2.82 5.30 -7.16
N ARG A 56 -3.17 5.49 -5.89
CA ARG A 56 -2.20 5.91 -4.86
C ARG A 56 -1.06 4.92 -4.66
N PRO A 57 -1.29 3.59 -4.57
CA PRO A 57 -0.19 2.63 -4.41
C PRO A 57 0.83 2.68 -5.55
N TYR A 58 0.36 2.88 -6.78
CA TYR A 58 1.23 3.08 -7.94
C TYR A 58 2.13 4.32 -7.76
N LEU A 59 1.53 5.46 -7.44
CA LEU A 59 2.27 6.71 -7.28
C LEU A 59 3.28 6.64 -6.12
N ILE A 60 2.92 6.00 -5.00
CA ILE A 60 3.82 5.79 -3.86
C ILE A 60 5.00 4.92 -4.29
N ALA A 61 4.74 3.78 -4.92
CA ALA A 61 5.80 2.86 -5.37
C ALA A 61 6.78 3.55 -6.33
N LYS A 62 6.28 4.31 -7.32
CA LYS A 62 7.14 5.08 -8.24
C LYS A 62 8.01 6.11 -7.51
N ARG A 63 7.50 6.78 -6.47
CA ARG A 63 8.31 7.72 -5.67
C ARG A 63 9.43 7.00 -4.91
N ILE A 64 9.14 5.84 -4.31
CA ILE A 64 10.12 5.04 -3.58
C ILE A 64 11.22 4.56 -4.54
N GLU A 65 10.86 3.98 -5.69
CA GLU A 65 11.81 3.54 -6.71
C GLU A 65 12.75 4.67 -7.14
N LYS A 66 12.17 5.83 -7.48
CA LYS A 66 12.93 7.00 -7.92
C LYS A 66 13.91 7.49 -6.85
N LYS A 67 13.47 7.55 -5.59
CA LYS A 67 14.32 8.08 -4.50
C LYS A 67 15.42 7.11 -4.10
N ARG A 68 15.13 5.81 -4.08
CA ARG A 68 16.08 4.77 -3.67
C ARG A 68 16.97 4.27 -4.83
N GLY A 69 16.64 4.60 -6.08
CA GLY A 69 17.38 4.11 -7.24
C GLY A 69 17.23 2.60 -7.44
N VAL A 70 16.07 2.05 -7.06
CA VAL A 70 15.77 0.62 -7.12
C VAL A 70 14.51 0.37 -7.94
N GLU A 71 14.41 -0.81 -8.54
CA GLU A 71 13.18 -1.33 -9.15
C GLU A 71 12.69 -2.52 -8.32
N PHE A 72 11.38 -2.51 -8.01
CA PHE A 72 10.76 -3.61 -7.29
C PHE A 72 10.16 -4.63 -8.25
N GLU A 73 10.18 -5.90 -7.84
CA GLU A 73 9.40 -6.93 -8.53
C GLU A 73 7.95 -6.83 -8.08
N TYR A 74 7.06 -6.51 -9.03
CA TYR A 74 5.62 -6.48 -8.79
C TYR A 74 4.97 -7.75 -9.31
N LEU A 75 3.83 -8.12 -8.72
CA LEU A 75 3.01 -9.17 -9.32
C LEU A 75 2.53 -8.72 -10.71
N ILE A 76 2.46 -9.66 -11.65
CA ILE A 76 1.94 -9.40 -12.99
C ILE A 76 0.45 -9.78 -13.00
N GLY A 77 -0.40 -8.88 -13.49
CA GLY A 77 -1.82 -9.16 -13.66
C GLY A 77 -2.10 -10.11 -14.82
N ASN A 78 -2.99 -11.07 -14.58
CA ASN A 78 -3.34 -12.14 -15.54
C ASN A 78 -3.98 -11.62 -16.85
N ASP A 79 -4.66 -10.47 -16.82
CA ASP A 79 -5.46 -10.02 -17.96
C ASP A 79 -4.66 -9.19 -19.00
N ASP A 80 -3.63 -8.46 -18.55
CA ASP A 80 -2.91 -7.49 -19.41
C ASP A 80 -1.37 -7.53 -19.27
N GLY A 81 -0.82 -8.42 -18.44
CA GLY A 81 0.62 -8.42 -18.15
C GLY A 81 1.12 -7.18 -17.39
N LYS A 82 0.19 -6.39 -16.80
CA LYS A 82 0.52 -5.14 -16.11
C LYS A 82 1.07 -5.38 -14.71
N ASN A 83 2.11 -4.63 -14.34
CA ASN A 83 2.67 -4.61 -12.99
C ASN A 83 1.62 -4.11 -11.97
N MET A 84 1.42 -4.91 -10.93
CA MET A 84 0.51 -4.63 -9.83
C MET A 84 1.26 -3.91 -8.71
N TYR A 85 1.49 -2.61 -8.88
CA TYR A 85 2.25 -1.81 -7.89
C TYR A 85 1.67 -1.84 -6.47
N TRP A 86 0.37 -2.10 -6.34
CA TRP A 86 -0.26 -2.32 -5.05
C TRP A 86 0.31 -3.53 -4.29
N SER A 87 0.91 -4.51 -4.98
CA SER A 87 1.46 -5.74 -4.38
C SER A 87 2.68 -5.47 -3.51
N LEU A 88 3.28 -4.28 -3.62
CA LEU A 88 4.32 -3.83 -2.71
C LEU A 88 3.78 -3.63 -1.29
N PHE A 89 2.52 -3.21 -1.15
CA PHE A 89 1.92 -2.81 0.15
C PHE A 89 0.81 -3.75 0.62
N PHE A 90 0.11 -4.39 -0.32
CA PHE A 90 -1.13 -5.12 -0.05
C PHE A 90 -1.07 -6.56 -0.56
N ILE A 91 -1.76 -7.43 0.18
CA ILE A 91 -2.23 -8.72 -0.30
C ILE A 91 -3.65 -8.50 -0.83
N GLY A 92 -3.87 -8.84 -2.09
CA GLY A 92 -5.15 -8.68 -2.75
C GLY A 92 -5.93 -9.98 -2.83
N GLN A 93 -7.22 -9.95 -2.51
CA GLN A 93 -8.09 -11.12 -2.60
C GLN A 93 -9.40 -10.77 -3.33
N LYS A 94 -9.69 -11.54 -4.39
CA LYS A 94 -10.99 -11.50 -5.06
C LYS A 94 -12.01 -12.22 -4.18
N GLU A 95 -13.06 -11.49 -3.82
CA GLU A 95 -14.22 -11.99 -3.08
C GLU A 95 -15.42 -12.02 -4.03
N SER A 96 -16.50 -12.71 -3.65
CA SER A 96 -17.72 -12.83 -4.48
C SER A 96 -18.33 -11.49 -4.89
N ASN A 97 -18.22 -10.46 -4.02
CA ASN A 97 -18.82 -9.14 -4.23
C ASN A 97 -17.79 -8.02 -4.52
N GLY A 98 -16.56 -8.36 -4.88
CA GLY A 98 -15.54 -7.37 -5.25
C GLY A 98 -14.13 -7.77 -4.87
N PHE A 99 -13.27 -6.78 -4.66
CA PHE A 99 -11.88 -7.00 -4.32
C PHE A 99 -11.57 -6.40 -2.95
N THR A 100 -10.85 -7.15 -2.13
CA THR A 100 -10.41 -6.72 -0.81
C THR A 100 -8.90 -6.65 -0.75
N TRP A 101 -8.41 -5.72 0.04
CA TRP A 101 -6.99 -5.44 0.23
C TRP A 101 -6.66 -5.59 1.70
N GLN A 102 -5.59 -6.31 1.99
CA GLN A 102 -5.03 -6.46 3.33
C GLN A 102 -3.61 -5.89 3.36
N LEU A 103 -3.26 -5.12 4.38
CA LEU A 103 -1.88 -4.65 4.54
C LEU A 103 -0.93 -5.85 4.72
N LYS A 104 0.26 -5.77 4.13
CA LYS A 104 1.30 -6.78 4.38
C LYS A 104 1.84 -6.70 5.82
N PRO A 105 2.30 -7.82 6.41
CA PRO A 105 2.77 -7.88 7.81
C PRO A 105 3.91 -6.92 8.17
N ASN A 106 4.87 -6.74 7.26
CA ASN A 106 5.97 -5.78 7.37
C ASN A 106 5.48 -4.32 7.48
N LEU A 107 4.50 -3.94 6.66
CA LEU A 107 3.89 -2.60 6.70
C LEU A 107 3.04 -2.40 7.96
N ILE A 108 2.29 -3.41 8.39
CA ILE A 108 1.57 -3.40 9.68
C ILE A 108 2.53 -3.15 10.84
N THR A 109 3.66 -3.87 10.86
CA THR A 109 4.69 -3.71 11.89
C THR A 109 5.26 -2.30 11.91
N ALA A 110 5.54 -1.73 10.73
CA ALA A 110 6.01 -0.36 10.61
C ALA A 110 4.99 0.66 11.15
N LEU A 111 3.72 0.55 10.74
CA LEU A 111 2.64 1.44 11.19
C LEU A 111 2.41 1.35 12.70
N LYS A 112 2.49 0.15 13.28
CA LYS A 112 2.36 -0.06 14.73
C LYS A 112 3.46 0.67 15.52
N SER A 113 4.64 0.85 14.95
CA SER A 113 5.75 1.57 15.60
C SER A 113 5.60 3.10 15.62
N GLN A 114 4.58 3.63 14.93
CA GLN A 114 4.24 5.06 14.87
C GLN A 114 3.06 5.45 15.78
N LEU A 115 2.49 4.50 16.54
CA LEU A 115 1.34 4.66 17.42
C LEU A 115 1.77 4.48 18.89
#